data_AF-A0A8H2MDJ7-F1
#
_entry.id   AF-A0A8H2MDJ7-F1
#
_cell.length_a   1.000
_cell.length_b   1.000
_cell.length_c   1.000
_cell.angle_alpha   90.00
_cell.angle_beta   90.00
_cell.angle_gamma   90.00
#
_symmetry.space_group_name_H-M   'P 1'
#
loop_
_entity.id
_entity.type
_entity.pdbx_description
1 polymer ?
#
loop_
_entity_poly.entity_id
_entity_poly.type
_entity_poly.pdbx_seq_one_letter_code
_entity_poly.pdbx_strand_id
1 'polypeptide(L)'
;MKKHFLNLFIFICSFVFISMPSFAKEVPANLSYATLHSLKPNSIERYVYAKALAEDKDYKSLLSQEIHDNKLLRAPDEYIDYVTKSVTSGKISTNLGQLSTTITTEAKVVRSRSTGRILRVENFGSPYASVRGYDSEFRHGGFNINRTSPTSARFSATGQFFIDGGSFSVGGDIVSYSVNLGAKTRVLTVVANMSW
;
A
#
# COMPACT_ATOMS: atom_id res chain seq x y z
N MET A 1 -67.50 -37.01 22.44
CA MET A 1 -66.44 -37.66 21.64
C MET A 1 -65.57 -36.60 20.98
N LYS A 2 -64.27 -36.60 21.30
CA LYS A 2 -63.10 -36.09 20.51
C LYS A 2 -63.09 -34.60 20.10
N LYS A 3 -62.00 -33.82 20.14
CA LYS A 3 -60.63 -33.84 20.67
C LYS A 3 -60.14 -32.39 20.48
N HIS A 4 -59.35 -31.86 21.41
CA HIS A 4 -58.62 -30.60 21.28
C HIS A 4 -57.76 -30.54 20.02
N PHE A 5 -57.66 -29.37 19.37
CA PHE A 5 -56.50 -29.03 18.55
C PHE A 5 -56.07 -27.58 18.80
N LEU A 6 -54.96 -27.48 19.53
CA LEU A 6 -54.17 -26.29 19.81
C LEU A 6 -53.22 -26.11 18.61
N ASN A 7 -53.40 -25.07 17.81
CA ASN A 7 -52.45 -24.73 16.74
C ASN A 7 -51.39 -23.78 17.30
N LEU A 8 -50.28 -24.36 17.76
CA LEU A 8 -49.04 -23.66 18.08
C LEU A 8 -48.24 -23.46 16.78
N PHE A 9 -48.32 -22.26 16.21
CA PHE A 9 -47.48 -21.88 15.05
C PHE A 9 -46.07 -21.52 15.55
N ILE A 10 -45.13 -22.45 15.41
CA ILE A 10 -43.71 -22.21 15.68
C ILE A 10 -43.11 -21.55 14.43
N PHE A 11 -42.78 -20.26 14.53
CA PHE A 11 -42.06 -19.51 13.51
C PHE A 11 -40.56 -19.81 13.65
N ILE A 12 -40.06 -20.76 12.85
CA ILE A 12 -38.63 -21.08 12.81
C ILE A 12 -37.92 -19.95 12.04
N CYS A 13 -37.27 -19.05 12.77
CA CYS A 13 -36.32 -18.09 12.20
C CYS A 13 -35.09 -18.85 11.69
N SER A 14 -35.04 -19.13 10.40
CA SER A 14 -33.83 -19.60 9.72
C SER A 14 -32.79 -18.49 9.72
N PHE A 15 -31.86 -18.55 10.68
CA PHE A 15 -30.62 -17.78 10.66
C PHE A 15 -29.78 -18.26 9.47
N VAL A 16 -29.87 -17.56 8.34
CA VAL A 16 -28.94 -17.75 7.23
C VAL A 16 -27.62 -17.11 7.62
N PHE A 17 -26.72 -17.92 8.17
CA PHE A 17 -25.31 -17.55 8.32
C PHE A 17 -24.70 -17.45 6.92
N ILE A 18 -24.64 -16.23 6.38
CA ILE A 18 -23.81 -15.94 5.21
C ILE A 18 -22.37 -16.06 5.68
N SER A 19 -21.78 -17.22 5.42
CA SER A 19 -20.33 -17.46 5.50
C SER A 19 -19.65 -16.46 4.56
N MET A 20 -19.07 -15.40 5.13
CA MET A 20 -18.14 -14.55 4.39
C MET A 20 -16.87 -15.38 4.14
N PRO A 21 -16.36 -15.45 2.91
CA PRO A 21 -15.09 -16.12 2.65
C PRO A 21 -13.99 -15.36 3.39
N SER A 22 -13.46 -15.99 4.44
CA SER A 22 -12.24 -15.57 5.14
C SER A 22 -11.07 -15.69 4.18
N PHE A 23 -10.84 -14.68 3.35
CA PHE A 23 -9.56 -14.47 2.67
C PHE A 23 -8.56 -13.80 3.62
N ALA A 24 -8.39 -14.35 4.82
CA ALA A 24 -7.24 -14.03 5.65
C ALA A 24 -6.06 -14.89 5.13
N LYS A 25 -5.41 -14.42 4.06
CA LYS A 25 -4.07 -14.92 3.71
C LYS A 25 -3.21 -14.72 4.96
N GLU A 26 -2.65 -15.80 5.50
CA GLU A 26 -1.78 -15.72 6.67
C GLU A 26 -0.69 -14.69 6.42
N VAL A 27 -0.68 -13.64 7.23
CA VAL A 27 0.33 -12.58 7.11
C VAL A 27 1.60 -13.10 7.77
N PRO A 28 2.73 -13.16 7.03
CA PRO A 28 3.99 -13.62 7.60
C PRO A 28 4.37 -12.76 8.81
N ALA A 29 4.98 -13.41 9.81
CA ALA A 29 5.34 -12.80 11.10
C ALA A 29 6.26 -11.58 10.98
N ASN A 30 7.00 -11.47 9.88
CA ASN A 30 7.85 -10.32 9.57
C ASN A 30 7.22 -9.51 8.44
N LEU A 31 6.94 -8.23 8.70
CA LEU A 31 6.48 -7.31 7.68
C LEU A 31 7.59 -7.11 6.64
N SER A 32 7.25 -7.23 5.35
CA SER A 32 8.22 -7.01 4.27
C SER A 32 7.62 -6.32 3.05
N TYR A 33 8.43 -5.56 2.33
CA TYR A 33 8.01 -4.96 1.05
C TYR A 33 7.67 -6.03 0.01
N ALA A 34 8.33 -7.20 0.01
CA ALA A 34 7.99 -8.31 -0.87
C ALA A 34 6.55 -8.81 -0.64
N THR A 35 6.13 -8.94 0.63
CA THR A 35 4.75 -9.28 0.96
C THR A 35 3.78 -8.19 0.53
N LEU A 36 4.11 -6.91 0.77
CA LEU A 36 3.31 -5.77 0.31
C LEU A 36 3.05 -5.84 -1.20
N HIS A 37 4.08 -6.15 -2.00
CA HIS A 37 3.95 -6.31 -3.45
C HIS A 37 2.99 -7.40 -3.87
N SER A 38 2.87 -8.48 -3.09
CA SER A 38 1.95 -9.60 -3.34
C SER A 38 0.48 -9.29 -3.02
N LEU A 39 0.19 -8.23 -2.25
CA LEU A 39 -1.17 -7.82 -1.92
C LEU A 39 -1.84 -7.14 -3.11
N LYS A 40 -3.16 -7.28 -3.23
CA LYS A 40 -3.93 -6.67 -4.32
C LYS A 40 -3.77 -5.14 -4.28
N PRO A 41 -3.40 -4.47 -5.39
CA PRO A 41 -3.43 -3.01 -5.48
C PRO A 41 -4.83 -2.43 -5.21
N ASN A 42 -4.90 -1.18 -4.77
CA ASN A 42 -6.15 -0.47 -4.46
C ASN A 42 -7.02 -1.19 -3.42
N SER A 43 -6.40 -1.65 -2.33
CA SER A 43 -7.09 -2.40 -1.27
C SER A 43 -6.76 -1.86 0.11
N ILE A 44 -7.70 -2.07 1.05
CA ILE A 44 -7.52 -1.72 2.46
C ILE A 44 -6.35 -2.48 3.06
N GLU A 45 -6.20 -3.76 2.74
CA GLU A 45 -5.13 -4.63 3.23
C GLU A 45 -3.77 -4.06 2.83
N ARG A 46 -3.61 -3.68 1.56
CA ARG A 46 -2.36 -3.13 1.05
C ARG A 46 -2.01 -1.79 1.71
N TYR A 47 -2.99 -0.89 1.85
CA TYR A 47 -2.81 0.39 2.54
C TYR A 47 -2.42 0.20 4.02
N VAL A 48 -3.14 -0.66 4.74
CA VAL A 48 -2.86 -0.94 6.16
C VAL A 48 -1.50 -1.61 6.32
N TYR A 49 -1.14 -2.54 5.43
CA TYR A 49 0.17 -3.19 5.44
C TYR A 49 1.31 -2.20 5.23
N ALA A 50 1.15 -1.25 4.30
CA ALA A 50 2.11 -0.18 4.10
C ALA A 50 2.24 0.71 5.35
N LYS A 51 1.14 1.00 6.06
CA LYS A 51 1.19 1.73 7.34
C LYS A 51 1.89 0.94 8.44
N ALA A 52 1.59 -0.35 8.58
CA ALA A 52 2.22 -1.23 9.56
C ALA A 52 3.75 -1.25 9.39
N LEU A 53 4.22 -1.29 8.15
CA LEU A 53 5.65 -1.21 7.80
C LEU A 53 6.32 0.11 8.24
N ALA A 54 5.64 1.25 8.13
CA ALA A 54 6.20 2.55 8.53
C ALA A 54 6.17 2.76 10.05
N GLU A 55 5.10 2.35 10.69
CA GLU A 55 4.84 2.67 12.10
C GLU A 55 5.36 1.60 13.05
N ASP A 56 5.94 0.50 12.53
CA ASP A 56 6.36 -0.69 13.28
C ASP A 56 5.22 -1.21 14.20
N LYS A 57 4.03 -1.35 13.60
CA LYS A 57 2.80 -1.73 14.31
C LYS A 57 2.25 -3.05 13.80
N ASP A 58 1.51 -3.73 14.67
CA ASP A 58 0.81 -4.95 14.30
C ASP A 58 -0.23 -4.70 13.21
N TYR A 59 -0.09 -5.42 12.10
CA TYR A 59 -0.97 -5.31 10.93
C TYR A 59 -2.42 -5.66 11.27
N LYS A 60 -2.65 -6.72 12.05
CA LYS A 60 -4.02 -7.20 12.34
C LYS A 60 -4.79 -6.17 13.14
N SER A 61 -4.16 -5.59 14.16
CA SER A 61 -4.71 -4.51 14.97
C SER A 61 -5.08 -3.29 14.11
N LEU A 62 -4.15 -2.82 13.27
CA LEU A 62 -4.41 -1.69 12.37
C LEU A 62 -5.53 -1.97 11.36
N LEU A 63 -5.63 -3.21 10.86
CA LEU A 63 -6.69 -3.59 9.92
C LEU A 63 -8.07 -3.57 10.59
N SER A 64 -8.18 -4.14 11.79
CA SER A 64 -9.42 -4.10 12.56
C SER A 64 -9.84 -2.66 12.88
N GLN A 65 -8.88 -1.81 13.26
CA GLN A 65 -9.14 -0.40 13.48
C GLN A 65 -9.62 0.29 12.20
N GLU A 66 -8.95 0.11 11.07
CA GLU A 66 -9.31 0.76 9.81
C GLU A 66 -10.70 0.33 9.31
N ILE A 67 -11.06 -0.95 9.48
CA ILE A 67 -12.41 -1.46 9.17
C ILE A 67 -13.46 -0.82 10.09
N HIS A 68 -13.14 -0.58 11.36
CA HIS A 68 -14.02 0.09 12.30
C HIS A 68 -14.19 1.58 11.95
N ASP A 69 -13.10 2.30 11.73
CA ASP A 69 -13.07 3.73 11.43
C ASP A 69 -13.77 4.06 10.11
N ASN A 70 -13.77 3.13 9.16
CA ASN A 70 -14.51 3.28 7.90
C ASN A 70 -16.04 3.26 8.06
N LYS A 71 -16.55 2.84 9.22
CA LYS A 71 -18.00 2.85 9.51
C LYS A 71 -18.48 4.20 10.07
N LEU A 72 -17.56 5.15 10.32
CA LEU A 72 -17.91 6.48 10.81
C LEU A 72 -18.72 7.28 9.78
N LEU A 73 -19.67 8.08 10.28
CA LEU A 73 -20.59 8.88 9.47
C LEU A 73 -19.83 9.84 8.53
N ARG A 74 -20.16 9.81 7.24
CA ARG A 74 -19.65 10.72 6.20
C ARG A 74 -20.81 11.51 5.59
N ALA A 75 -20.48 12.57 4.85
CA ALA A 75 -21.47 13.26 4.06
C ALA A 75 -22.19 12.26 3.12
N PRO A 76 -23.49 12.45 2.81
CA PRO A 76 -24.28 11.45 2.10
C PRO A 76 -23.71 11.00 0.73
N ASP A 77 -23.05 11.91 0.00
CA ASP A 77 -22.43 11.62 -1.30
C ASP A 77 -20.96 11.16 -1.20
N GLU A 78 -20.43 10.86 -0.01
CA GLU A 78 -19.03 10.47 0.16
C GLU A 78 -18.86 8.99 0.52
N TYR A 79 -17.75 8.40 0.06
CA TYR A 79 -17.28 7.08 0.49
C TYR A 79 -15.76 6.98 0.50
N ILE A 80 -15.23 6.06 1.30
CA ILE A 80 -13.80 5.76 1.37
C ILE A 80 -13.42 4.77 0.29
N ASP A 81 -12.30 5.05 -0.37
CA ASP A 81 -11.64 4.15 -1.29
C ASP A 81 -10.13 4.12 -1.01
N TYR A 82 -9.45 3.11 -1.53
CA TYR A 82 -8.02 2.91 -1.37
C TYR A 82 -7.34 2.89 -2.74
N VAL A 83 -6.30 3.69 -2.91
CA VAL A 83 -5.64 3.86 -4.21
C VAL A 83 -4.14 3.67 -4.08
N THR A 84 -3.60 2.70 -4.80
CA THR A 84 -2.17 2.53 -5.04
C THR A 84 -1.74 3.46 -6.16
N LYS A 85 -0.70 4.26 -5.94
CA LYS A 85 -0.17 5.16 -6.96
C LYS A 85 1.34 5.06 -7.03
N SER A 86 1.85 4.91 -8.25
CA SER A 86 3.27 4.85 -8.56
C SER A 86 3.64 5.94 -9.56
N VAL A 87 4.73 6.65 -9.32
CA VAL A 87 5.25 7.69 -10.22
C VAL A 87 6.76 7.55 -10.34
N THR A 88 7.28 7.69 -11.57
CA THR A 88 8.72 7.73 -11.82
C THR A 88 9.35 8.91 -11.08
N SER A 89 10.32 8.61 -10.22
CA SER A 89 10.91 9.57 -9.26
C SER A 89 12.30 10.07 -9.64
N GLY A 90 12.83 9.59 -10.77
CA GLY A 90 14.17 9.91 -11.23
C GLY A 90 14.80 8.80 -12.04
N LYS A 91 16.09 8.98 -12.30
CA LYS A 91 16.92 8.00 -13.00
C LYS A 91 18.26 7.85 -12.29
N ILE A 92 18.75 6.63 -12.22
CA ILE A 92 20.09 6.27 -11.73
C ILE A 92 20.97 6.06 -12.96
N SER A 93 22.11 6.75 -13.03
CA SER A 93 23.06 6.58 -14.13
C SER A 93 23.93 5.35 -13.91
N THR A 94 24.08 4.53 -14.94
CA THR A 94 24.97 3.38 -15.01
C THR A 94 25.88 3.50 -16.23
N ASN A 95 26.91 2.66 -16.33
CA ASN A 95 27.76 2.63 -17.52
C ASN A 95 27.05 2.14 -18.79
N LEU A 96 25.88 1.50 -18.67
CA LEU A 96 25.09 1.00 -19.80
C LEU A 96 23.85 1.84 -20.10
N GLY A 97 23.59 2.89 -19.32
CA GLY A 97 22.44 3.77 -19.53
C GLY A 97 21.84 4.30 -18.23
N GLN A 98 20.52 4.46 -18.22
CA GLN A 98 19.79 5.01 -17.08
C GLN A 98 18.70 4.07 -16.61
N LEU A 99 18.67 3.78 -15.31
CA LEU A 99 17.62 2.99 -14.68
C LEU A 99 16.58 3.91 -14.07
N SER A 100 15.29 3.67 -14.35
CA SER A 100 14.22 4.51 -13.80
C SER A 100 13.87 4.08 -12.38
N THR A 101 13.84 5.04 -11.46
CA THR A 101 13.33 4.82 -10.10
C THR A 101 11.85 5.17 -10.05
N THR A 102 11.10 4.50 -9.19
CA THR A 102 9.67 4.74 -8.97
C THR A 102 9.43 4.90 -7.48
N ILE A 103 8.65 5.90 -7.08
CA ILE A 103 8.05 5.93 -5.74
C ILE A 103 6.62 5.43 -5.88
N THR A 104 6.24 4.49 -5.02
CA THR A 104 4.86 4.02 -4.87
C THR A 104 4.36 4.34 -3.47
N THR A 105 3.09 4.68 -3.36
CA THR A 105 2.41 4.88 -2.08
C THR A 105 0.97 4.42 -2.19
N GLU A 106 0.40 4.07 -1.03
CA GLU A 106 -1.00 3.72 -0.87
C GLU A 106 -1.73 4.92 -0.28
N ALA A 107 -2.92 5.25 -0.76
CA ALA A 107 -3.68 6.41 -0.27
C ALA A 107 -5.08 6.00 0.18
N LYS A 108 -5.49 6.48 1.36
CA LYS A 108 -6.90 6.50 1.77
C LYS A 108 -7.54 7.76 1.19
N VAL A 109 -8.53 7.60 0.33
CA VAL A 109 -9.15 8.70 -0.39
C VAL A 109 -10.65 8.76 -0.13
N VAL A 110 -11.21 9.96 -0.26
CA VAL A 110 -12.66 10.17 -0.27
C VAL A 110 -13.09 10.40 -1.70
N ARG A 111 -14.09 9.64 -2.15
CA ARG A 111 -14.71 9.80 -3.45
C ARG A 111 -16.15 10.28 -3.34
N SER A 112 -16.59 11.02 -4.35
CA SER A 112 -18.00 11.32 -4.56
C SER A 112 -18.70 10.09 -5.15
N ARG A 113 -19.84 9.69 -4.60
CA ARG A 113 -20.65 8.58 -5.12
C ARG A 113 -21.27 8.95 -6.47
N SER A 114 -21.73 10.19 -6.61
CA SER A 114 -22.36 10.69 -7.84
C SER A 114 -21.40 10.80 -9.03
N THR A 115 -20.13 11.17 -8.81
CA THR A 115 -19.17 11.41 -9.90
C THR A 115 -18.04 10.39 -10.00
N GLY A 116 -17.83 9.58 -8.96
CA GLY A 116 -16.68 8.68 -8.83
C GLY A 116 -15.33 9.40 -8.65
N ARG A 117 -15.30 10.73 -8.63
CA ARG A 117 -14.08 11.53 -8.53
C ARG A 117 -13.50 11.49 -7.13
N ILE A 118 -12.16 11.49 -7.04
CA ILE A 118 -11.46 11.69 -5.78
C ILE A 118 -11.59 13.15 -5.38
N LEU A 119 -12.19 13.38 -4.21
CA LEU A 119 -12.39 14.71 -3.65
C LEU A 119 -11.18 15.15 -2.82
N ARG A 120 -10.61 14.23 -2.04
CA ARG A 120 -9.44 14.45 -1.19
C ARG A 120 -8.74 13.16 -0.81
N VAL A 121 -7.46 13.27 -0.46
CA VAL A 121 -6.68 12.21 0.19
C VAL A 121 -6.68 12.46 1.69
N GLU A 122 -7.26 11.54 2.47
CA GLU A 122 -7.30 11.67 3.93
C GLU A 122 -5.96 11.33 4.56
N ASN A 123 -5.30 10.29 4.05
CA ASN A 123 -4.02 9.85 4.56
C ASN A 123 -3.23 9.06 3.51
N PHE A 124 -1.92 8.98 3.72
CA PHE A 124 -0.99 8.19 2.92
C PHE A 124 -0.46 7.03 3.78
N GLY A 125 -0.34 5.86 3.18
CA GLY A 125 0.49 4.78 3.70
C GLY A 125 1.97 5.07 3.44
N SER A 126 2.85 4.23 4.00
CA SER A 126 4.29 4.40 3.81
C SER A 126 4.64 4.38 2.33
N PRO A 127 5.28 5.43 1.80
CA PRO A 127 5.86 5.37 0.48
C PRO A 127 7.03 4.40 0.47
N TYR A 128 7.29 3.81 -0.68
CA TYR A 128 8.45 2.99 -0.91
C TYR A 128 8.98 3.23 -2.32
N ALA A 129 10.28 3.06 -2.50
CA ALA A 129 10.92 3.27 -3.78
C ALA A 129 11.51 1.97 -4.33
N SER A 130 11.46 1.81 -5.64
CA SER A 130 12.05 0.67 -6.35
C SER A 130 12.71 1.10 -7.66
N VAL A 131 13.62 0.26 -8.14
CA VAL A 131 14.21 0.38 -9.48
C VAL A 131 13.38 -0.48 -10.44
N ARG A 132 12.86 0.14 -11.49
CA ARG A 132 11.98 -0.56 -12.44
C ARG A 132 12.76 -1.69 -13.14
N GLY A 133 12.20 -2.90 -13.10
CA GLY A 133 12.75 -4.07 -13.78
C GLY A 133 13.78 -4.87 -12.98
N TYR A 134 14.02 -4.49 -11.71
CA TYR A 134 14.99 -5.16 -10.85
C TYR A 134 14.40 -5.43 -9.47
N ASP A 135 14.89 -6.49 -8.82
CA ASP A 135 14.70 -6.64 -7.38
C ASP A 135 15.58 -5.62 -6.67
N SER A 136 14.96 -4.77 -5.86
CA SER A 136 15.68 -3.67 -5.24
C SER A 136 15.07 -3.26 -3.91
N GLU A 137 15.95 -2.98 -2.97
CA GLU A 137 15.62 -2.45 -1.65
C GLU A 137 16.12 -1.00 -1.58
N PHE A 138 15.24 -0.05 -1.30
CA PHE A 138 15.64 1.31 -1.00
C PHE A 138 15.82 1.48 0.51
N ARG A 139 17.06 1.67 0.97
CA ARG A 139 17.38 1.94 2.37
C ARG A 139 17.50 3.44 2.60
N HIS A 140 16.67 3.97 3.48
CA HIS A 140 16.55 5.41 3.75
C HIS A 140 16.12 5.65 5.21
N GLY A 141 16.25 6.88 5.69
CA GLY A 141 15.88 7.29 7.06
C GLY A 141 14.43 7.75 7.23
N GLY A 142 13.54 7.40 6.30
CA GLY A 142 12.15 7.91 6.24
C GLY A 142 11.84 8.71 4.97
N PHE A 143 10.55 8.95 4.73
CA PHE A 143 10.05 9.79 3.64
C PHE A 143 9.48 11.11 4.19
N ASN A 144 9.78 12.20 3.50
CA ASN A 144 9.08 13.46 3.67
C ASN A 144 7.88 13.52 2.71
N ILE A 145 6.70 13.81 3.25
CA ILE A 145 5.46 13.97 2.48
C ILE A 145 4.95 15.39 2.71
N ASN A 146 4.95 16.20 1.65
CA ASN A 146 4.44 17.56 1.67
C ASN A 146 3.15 17.65 0.84
N ARG A 147 2.01 17.84 1.50
CA ARG A 147 0.71 18.03 0.83
C ARG A 147 0.70 19.37 0.09
N THR A 148 0.43 19.32 -1.21
CA THR A 148 0.35 20.51 -2.07
C THR A 148 -1.09 20.90 -2.40
N SER A 149 -2.03 19.96 -2.33
CA SER A 149 -3.47 20.20 -2.47
C SER A 149 -4.27 19.10 -1.77
N PRO A 150 -5.62 19.19 -1.68
CA PRO A 150 -6.44 18.09 -1.15
C PRO A 150 -6.21 16.76 -1.86
N THR A 151 -5.77 16.76 -3.12
CA THR A 151 -5.56 15.57 -3.94
C THR A 151 -4.11 15.43 -4.41
N SER A 152 -3.15 16.17 -3.87
CA SER A 152 -1.76 16.13 -4.34
C SER A 152 -0.74 16.26 -3.23
N ALA A 153 0.39 15.58 -3.41
CA ALA A 153 1.52 15.65 -2.49
C ALA A 153 2.86 15.42 -3.20
N ARG A 154 3.92 16.02 -2.64
CA ARG A 154 5.31 15.76 -2.99
C ARG A 154 5.92 14.78 -1.98
N PHE A 155 6.49 13.71 -2.50
CA PHE A 155 7.19 12.67 -1.76
C PHE A 155 8.68 12.79 -2.03
N SER A 156 9.50 12.70 -0.98
CA SER A 156 10.94 12.63 -1.16
C SER A 156 11.64 11.88 -0.04
N ALA A 157 12.69 11.16 -0.38
CA ALA A 157 13.58 10.52 0.56
C ALA A 157 15.01 10.52 0.03
N THR A 158 15.97 10.54 0.96
CA THR A 158 17.39 10.40 0.65
C THR A 158 17.87 9.06 1.17
N GLY A 159 18.53 8.28 0.32
CA GLY A 159 18.92 6.92 0.65
C GLY A 159 19.74 6.26 -0.45
N GLN A 160 19.86 4.94 -0.38
CA GLN A 160 20.58 4.11 -1.35
C GLN A 160 19.69 2.96 -1.82
N PHE A 161 19.73 2.67 -3.12
CA PHE A 161 19.20 1.41 -3.61
C PHE A 161 20.25 0.33 -3.48
N PHE A 162 19.84 -0.83 -2.98
CA PHE A 162 20.52 -2.11 -3.06
C PHE A 162 19.78 -2.90 -4.12
N ILE A 163 20.47 -3.30 -5.18
CA ILE A 163 19.88 -3.89 -6.38
C ILE A 163 20.48 -5.28 -6.55
N ASP A 164 19.61 -6.28 -6.52
CA ASP A 164 19.96 -7.69 -6.63
C ASP A 164 19.64 -8.19 -8.05
N GLY A 165 20.57 -8.92 -8.67
CA GLY A 165 20.41 -9.48 -10.03
C GLY A 165 21.66 -9.38 -10.90
N GLY A 166 21.80 -10.28 -11.88
CA GLY A 166 23.04 -10.58 -12.60
C GLY A 166 23.73 -9.42 -13.36
N SER A 167 25.04 -9.59 -13.56
CA SER A 167 26.00 -8.71 -14.26
C SER A 167 25.59 -7.25 -14.43
N PHE A 168 25.57 -6.50 -13.33
CA PHE A 168 25.46 -5.06 -13.39
C PHE A 168 26.76 -4.42 -13.88
N SER A 169 26.65 -3.53 -14.85
CA SER A 169 27.79 -2.68 -15.22
C SER A 169 27.97 -1.59 -14.16
N VAL A 170 28.98 -1.80 -13.31
CA VAL A 170 29.37 -0.90 -12.23
C VAL A 170 29.94 0.40 -12.79
N GLY A 171 29.36 1.54 -12.40
CA GLY A 171 29.86 2.89 -12.73
C GLY A 171 28.74 3.94 -12.73
N GLY A 172 29.12 5.22 -12.85
CA GLY A 172 28.19 6.35 -12.66
C GLY A 172 27.76 6.50 -11.19
N ASP A 173 26.46 6.37 -10.95
CA ASP A 173 25.87 6.42 -9.60
C ASP A 173 25.95 5.06 -8.88
N ILE A 174 26.40 4.00 -9.54
CA ILE A 174 26.48 2.63 -9.00
C ILE A 174 27.88 2.31 -8.46
N VAL A 175 27.92 1.76 -7.25
CA VAL A 175 29.09 1.20 -6.58
C VAL A 175 28.89 -0.30 -6.39
N SER A 176 29.90 -1.10 -6.72
CA SER A 176 29.86 -2.55 -6.46
C SER A 176 29.72 -2.84 -4.96
N TYR A 177 28.92 -3.84 -4.61
CA TYR A 177 28.78 -4.32 -3.24
C TYR A 177 28.94 -5.86 -3.20
N SER A 178 30.10 -6.29 -2.69
CA SER A 178 30.60 -7.64 -2.34
C SER A 178 29.96 -8.93 -2.92
N VAL A 179 30.85 -9.81 -3.41
CA VAL A 179 30.85 -11.27 -3.68
C VAL A 179 29.69 -11.91 -4.49
N ASN A 180 28.46 -11.42 -4.43
CA ASN A 180 27.28 -12.07 -5.04
C ASN A 180 26.59 -11.24 -6.14
N LEU A 181 27.37 -10.50 -6.97
CA LEU A 181 26.91 -9.77 -8.16
C LEU A 181 25.93 -8.58 -7.92
N GLY A 182 25.68 -8.19 -6.67
CA GLY A 182 24.82 -7.05 -6.33
C GLY A 182 25.45 -5.68 -6.57
N ALA A 183 24.60 -4.67 -6.74
CA ALA A 183 24.98 -3.28 -6.93
C ALA A 183 24.30 -2.38 -5.90
N LYS A 184 24.98 -1.32 -5.46
CA LYS A 184 24.32 -0.27 -4.68
C LYS A 184 24.50 1.09 -5.32
N THR A 185 23.55 2.00 -5.14
CA THR A 185 23.75 3.38 -5.57
C THR A 185 24.60 4.15 -4.55
N ARG A 186 25.22 5.24 -5.00
CA ARG A 186 25.55 6.36 -4.13
C ARG A 186 24.28 6.88 -3.46
N VAL A 187 24.46 7.61 -2.36
CA VAL A 187 23.35 8.29 -1.70
C VAL A 187 22.74 9.27 -2.70
N LEU A 188 21.43 9.16 -2.90
CA LEU A 188 20.67 10.02 -3.80
C LEU A 188 19.33 10.37 -3.18
N THR A 189 18.72 11.46 -3.66
CA THR A 189 17.38 11.86 -3.27
C THR A 189 16.39 11.49 -4.37
N VAL A 190 15.43 10.62 -4.05
CA VAL A 190 14.28 10.37 -4.92
C VAL A 190 13.18 11.37 -4.63
N VAL A 191 12.52 11.88 -5.67
CA VAL A 191 11.43 12.85 -5.54
C VAL A 191 10.30 12.49 -6.50
N ALA A 192 9.06 12.47 -6.02
CA ALA A 192 7.88 12.30 -6.86
C ALA A 192 6.80 13.30 -6.46
N ASN A 193 6.20 13.96 -7.46
CA ASN A 193 4.98 14.71 -7.29
C ASN A 193 3.83 13.83 -7.76
N MET A 194 2.82 13.63 -6.91
CA MET A 194 1.68 12.78 -7.21
C MET A 194 0.37 13.55 -7.03
N SER A 195 -0.54 13.39 -7.98
CA SER A 195 -1.89 13.96 -7.96
C SER A 195 -2.90 12.85 -8.21
N TRP A 196 -3.91 12.70 -7.35
CA TRP A 196 -4.93 11.66 -7.41
C TRP A 196 -6.17 12.10 -8.17
#